data_AF-A0A972J5E3-F1
#
_entry.id   AF-A0A972J5E3-F1
#
_cell.length_a   1.000
_cell.length_b   1.000
_cell.length_c   1.000
_cell.angle_alpha   90.00
_cell.angle_beta   90.00
_cell.angle_gamma   90.00
#
_symmetry.space_group_name_H-M   'P 1'
#
loop_
_entity.id
_entity.type
_entity.pdbx_description
1 polymer ?
#
loop_
_entity_poly.entity_id
_entity_poly.type
_entity_poly.pdbx_seq_one_letter_code
_entity_poly.pdbx_strand_id
1 'polypeptide(L)'
;ETLLASPWEHRVLWQREQLQRVYYNTTEAGEEFFERLNRLGMHQRDVREVFYLCLALGFKGRFIHPGDEFLLEQLKASNLKLLVGGPMGIPSLEKAELFPGACPLSTPEVIQQPRRFRFSLLALAAIIGPVAVFSLLYFIYWVFLNSISEKILRAGA
;
A
#
# COMPACT_ATOMS: atom_id res chain seq x y z
N GLU A 1 14.32 -14.08 6.67
CA GLU A 1 13.22 -13.62 7.54
C GLU A 1 11.85 -14.02 6.97
N THR A 2 11.50 -13.59 5.76
CA THR A 2 10.18 -13.82 5.14
C THR A 2 9.71 -15.28 5.13
N LEU A 3 10.59 -16.24 4.79
CA LEU A 3 10.24 -17.67 4.80
C LEU A 3 9.93 -18.23 6.20
N LEU A 4 10.49 -17.65 7.25
CA LEU A 4 10.20 -18.07 8.64
C LEU A 4 8.90 -17.45 9.15
N ALA A 5 8.53 -16.28 8.63
CA ALA A 5 7.28 -15.58 8.96
C ALA A 5 6.08 -16.05 8.12
N SER A 6 6.29 -16.87 7.09
CA SER A 6 5.24 -17.34 6.21
C SER A 6 4.57 -18.63 6.75
N PRO A 7 3.35 -18.96 6.29
CA PRO A 7 2.67 -20.21 6.67
C PRO A 7 3.25 -21.44 5.95
N TRP A 8 4.50 -21.40 5.49
CA TRP A 8 5.10 -22.47 4.71
C TRP A 8 5.26 -23.76 5.54
N GLU A 9 4.82 -24.87 4.96
CA GLU A 9 4.81 -26.20 5.61
C GLU A 9 6.20 -26.62 6.10
N HIS A 10 7.25 -26.35 5.31
CA HIS A 10 8.61 -26.78 5.61
C HIS A 10 9.41 -25.74 6.41
N ARG A 11 8.74 -24.75 7.04
CA ARG A 11 9.39 -23.70 7.84
C ARG A 11 10.29 -24.25 8.96
N VAL A 12 9.93 -25.39 9.55
CA VAL A 12 10.71 -26.03 10.61
C VAL A 12 12.02 -26.62 10.07
N LEU A 13 12.00 -27.20 8.86
CA LEU A 13 13.20 -27.66 8.17
C LEU A 13 14.10 -26.46 7.84
N TRP A 14 13.51 -25.40 7.30
CA TRP A 14 14.23 -24.16 6.99
C TRP A 14 14.82 -23.47 8.23
N GLN A 15 14.14 -23.56 9.38
CA GLN A 15 14.66 -23.06 10.64
C GLN A 15 15.92 -23.80 11.08
N ARG A 16 16.05 -25.09 10.73
CA ARG A 16 17.28 -25.86 10.95
C ARG A 16 18.36 -25.48 9.93
N GLU A 17 18.01 -25.27 8.66
CA GLU A 17 18.98 -25.01 7.59
C GLU A 17 18.96 -23.57 7.09
N GLN A 18 18.94 -22.61 8.02
CA GLN A 18 18.90 -21.21 7.66
C GLN A 18 20.17 -20.82 6.90
N LEU A 19 20.00 -20.10 5.77
CA LEU A 19 21.12 -19.66 4.94
C LEU A 19 22.18 -18.85 5.73
N GLN A 20 21.75 -18.04 6.71
CA GLN A 20 22.68 -17.31 7.58
C GLN A 20 23.61 -18.25 8.37
N ARG A 21 23.11 -19.42 8.79
CA ARG A 21 23.89 -20.43 9.51
C ARG A 21 24.76 -21.22 8.56
N VAL A 22 24.24 -21.60 7.39
CA VAL A 22 24.95 -22.41 6.40
C VAL A 22 26.14 -21.66 5.79
N TYR A 23 25.95 -20.39 5.41
CA TYR A 23 26.97 -19.64 4.69
C TYR A 23 27.84 -18.74 5.57
N TYR A 24 27.28 -18.24 6.67
CA TYR A 24 27.95 -17.24 7.53
C TYR A 24 28.14 -17.71 8.97
N ASN A 25 27.70 -18.93 9.30
CA ASN A 25 27.75 -19.49 10.64
C ASN A 25 27.20 -18.55 11.73
N THR A 26 26.17 -17.77 11.40
CA THR A 26 25.56 -16.78 12.31
C THR A 26 24.07 -17.05 12.46
N THR A 27 23.56 -16.76 13.67
CA THR A 27 22.12 -16.72 13.98
C THR A 27 21.64 -15.31 14.29
N GLU A 28 22.54 -14.32 14.29
CA GLU A 28 22.29 -12.94 14.72
C GLU A 28 22.25 -11.96 13.53
N ALA A 29 21.94 -12.44 12.31
CA ALA A 29 21.94 -11.57 11.14
C ALA A 29 20.96 -10.39 11.25
N GLY A 30 19.93 -10.49 12.09
CA GLY A 30 19.00 -9.39 12.37
C GLY A 30 19.65 -8.17 13.05
N GLU A 31 20.70 -8.37 13.83
CA GLU A 31 21.51 -7.30 14.45
C GLU A 31 22.68 -6.93 13.55
N GLU A 32 23.40 -7.93 13.05
CA GLU A 32 24.58 -7.76 12.22
C GLU A 32 24.28 -6.98 10.93
N PHE A 33 23.07 -7.10 10.40
CA PHE A 33 22.59 -6.30 9.28
C PHE A 33 22.75 -4.80 9.54
N PHE A 34 22.33 -4.31 10.69
CA PHE A 34 22.39 -2.89 11.03
C PHE A 34 23.80 -2.46 11.41
N GLU A 35 24.58 -3.33 12.05
CA GLU A 35 26.00 -3.07 12.31
C GLU A 35 26.78 -2.89 11.01
N ARG A 36 26.58 -3.77 10.02
CA ARG A 36 27.20 -3.68 8.70
C ARG A 36 26.73 -2.43 7.96
N LEU A 37 25.43 -2.11 7.98
CA LEU A 37 24.87 -0.89 7.37
C LEU A 37 25.48 0.39 7.96
N ASN A 38 25.67 0.45 9.28
CA ASN A 38 26.27 1.61 9.95
C ASN A 38 27.77 1.76 9.68
N ARG A 39 28.47 0.66 9.37
CA ARG A 39 29.88 0.68 8.98
C ARG A 39 30.12 1.14 7.54
N LEU A 40 29.07 1.21 6.71
CA LEU A 40 29.23 1.63 5.31
C LEU A 40 29.64 3.10 5.20
N GLY A 41 30.71 3.34 4.45
CA GLY A 41 31.15 4.69 4.09
C GLY A 41 30.24 5.35 3.06
N MET A 42 30.44 6.66 2.83
CA MET A 42 29.69 7.44 1.82
C MET A 42 29.93 6.97 0.38
N HIS A 43 31.08 6.36 0.11
CA HIS A 43 31.47 5.86 -1.21
C HIS A 43 30.84 4.50 -1.55
N GLN A 44 30.37 3.73 -0.56
CA GLN A 44 29.82 2.39 -0.74
C GLN A 44 28.30 2.44 -0.99
N ARG A 45 27.91 3.17 -2.04
CA ARG A 45 26.50 3.45 -2.33
C ARG A 45 25.75 2.21 -2.81
N ASP A 46 26.34 1.44 -3.73
CA ASP A 46 25.72 0.24 -4.30
C ASP A 46 25.41 -0.80 -3.21
N VAL A 47 26.33 -0.96 -2.25
CA VAL A 47 26.10 -1.84 -1.10
C VAL A 47 24.97 -1.29 -0.24
N ARG A 48 24.97 0.00 0.09
CA ARG A 48 23.90 0.64 0.88
C ARG A 48 22.54 0.50 0.20
N GLU A 49 22.51 0.53 -1.13
CA GLU A 49 21.29 0.35 -1.93
C GLU A 49 20.70 -1.05 -1.74
N VAL A 50 21.52 -2.10 -1.75
CA VAL A 50 21.08 -3.48 -1.47
C VAL A 50 20.47 -3.58 -0.07
N PHE A 51 21.11 -2.99 0.94
CA PHE A 51 20.56 -2.93 2.30
C PHE A 51 19.22 -2.19 2.34
N TYR A 52 19.13 -1.05 1.66
CA TYR A 52 17.90 -0.27 1.59
C TYR A 52 16.76 -1.06 0.91
N LEU A 53 17.07 -1.82 -0.14
CA LEU A 53 16.08 -2.68 -0.81
C LEU A 53 15.53 -3.74 0.14
N CYS A 54 16.38 -4.41 0.92
CA CYS A 54 15.93 -5.36 1.94
C CYS A 54 14.95 -4.69 2.93
N LEU A 55 15.24 -3.47 3.37
CA LEU A 55 14.35 -2.70 4.26
C LEU A 55 13.02 -2.33 3.59
N ALA A 56 13.06 -1.95 2.30
CA ALA A 56 11.86 -1.62 1.52
C ALA A 56 10.95 -2.84 1.29
N LEU A 57 11.55 -4.03 1.15
CA LEU A 57 10.85 -5.32 1.05
C LEU A 57 10.27 -5.81 2.39
N GLY A 58 10.49 -5.08 3.48
CA GLY A 58 9.91 -5.37 4.79
C GLY A 58 10.81 -6.14 5.76
N PHE A 59 12.12 -6.20 5.50
CA PHE A 59 13.08 -6.73 6.49
C PHE A 59 13.06 -5.85 7.75
N LYS A 60 12.84 -6.45 8.92
CA LYS A 60 12.81 -5.74 10.21
C LYS A 60 14.04 -6.04 11.06
N GLY A 61 14.57 -7.26 11.00
CA GLY A 61 15.72 -7.69 11.81
C GLY A 61 15.45 -7.48 13.30
N ARG A 62 16.26 -6.66 13.98
CA ARG A 62 16.08 -6.32 15.40
C ARG A 62 14.84 -5.49 15.74
N PHE A 63 14.27 -4.77 14.77
CA PHE A 63 13.15 -3.85 14.97
C PHE A 63 11.77 -4.54 14.86
N ILE A 64 11.61 -5.67 15.56
CA ILE A 64 10.37 -6.48 15.51
C ILE A 64 9.34 -6.07 16.57
N HIS A 65 9.73 -5.30 17.58
CA HIS A 65 8.86 -4.98 18.70
C HIS A 65 7.89 -3.83 18.40
N PRO A 66 6.69 -3.84 19.00
CA PRO A 66 5.74 -2.74 18.86
C PRO A 66 6.36 -1.45 19.44
N GLY A 67 6.52 -0.43 18.59
CA GLY A 67 7.18 0.85 18.92
C GLY A 67 8.45 1.12 18.10
N ASP A 68 9.10 0.08 17.59
CA ASP A 68 10.34 0.20 16.82
C ASP A 68 10.11 0.68 15.38
N GLU A 69 8.87 0.64 14.90
CA GLU A 69 8.50 1.01 13.53
C GLU A 69 8.90 2.45 13.20
N PHE A 70 8.76 3.37 14.16
CA PHE A 70 9.21 4.75 13.97
C PHE A 70 10.73 4.86 13.77
N LEU A 71 11.51 4.10 14.54
CA LEU A 71 12.97 4.09 14.40
C LEU A 71 13.40 3.46 13.08
N LEU A 72 12.72 2.40 12.66
CA LEU A 72 12.96 1.75 11.39
C LEU A 72 12.66 2.68 10.21
N GLU A 73 11.55 3.41 10.26
CA GLU A 73 11.20 4.40 9.23
C GLU A 73 12.19 5.58 9.21
N GLN A 74 12.64 6.05 10.37
CA GLN A 74 13.68 7.07 10.45
C GLN A 74 15.01 6.60 9.85
N LEU A 75 15.39 5.34 10.10
CA LEU A 75 16.59 4.71 9.53
C LEU A 75 16.47 4.58 8.00
N LYS A 76 15.31 4.16 7.48
CA LYS A 76 15.05 4.11 6.03
C LYS A 76 15.16 5.50 5.42
N ALA A 77 14.54 6.50 6.02
CA ALA A 77 14.56 7.88 5.53
C ALA A 77 15.97 8.48 5.52
N SER A 78 16.78 8.22 6.55
CA SER A 78 18.17 8.70 6.60
C SER A 78 19.05 8.04 5.53
N ASN A 79 18.93 6.72 5.36
CA ASN A 79 19.67 6.00 4.33
C ASN A 79 19.25 6.39 2.91
N LEU A 80 17.95 6.62 2.69
CA LEU A 80 17.46 7.10 1.41
C LEU A 80 18.05 8.47 1.06
N LYS A 81 18.10 9.40 2.03
CA LYS A 81 18.74 10.72 1.81
C LYS A 81 20.20 10.59 1.39
N LEU A 82 20.95 9.64 1.95
CA LEU A 82 22.34 9.40 1.59
C LEU A 82 22.51 8.82 0.18
N LEU A 83 21.57 7.99 -0.27
CA LEU A 83 21.55 7.43 -1.63
C LEU A 83 21.15 8.49 -2.65
N VAL A 84 20.12 9.26 -2.34
CA VAL A 84 19.55 10.35 -3.16
C VAL A 84 20.48 11.54 -3.31
N GLY A 85 21.29 11.86 -2.29
CA GLY A 85 22.26 12.97 -2.32
C GLY A 85 23.41 12.76 -3.31
N GLY A 86 23.31 11.73 -4.17
CA GLY A 86 24.15 11.54 -5.34
C GLY A 86 23.71 12.34 -6.56
N PRO A 87 24.53 12.35 -7.63
CA PRO A 87 24.18 13.02 -8.88
C PRO A 87 22.91 12.47 -9.59
N MET A 88 22.19 11.52 -8.99
CA MET A 88 20.85 11.11 -9.41
C MET A 88 19.85 11.46 -8.31
N GLY A 89 19.20 12.61 -8.47
CA GLY A 89 18.12 13.07 -7.61
C GLY A 89 16.90 12.14 -7.65
N ILE A 90 16.11 12.19 -6.57
CA ILE A 90 14.86 11.44 -6.35
C ILE A 90 13.93 11.56 -7.56
N PRO A 91 13.47 10.45 -8.15
CA PRO A 91 12.06 10.32 -8.49
C PRO A 91 11.40 9.53 -7.36
N SER A 92 10.17 9.92 -7.03
CA SER A 92 9.26 9.19 -6.16
C SER A 92 9.43 7.66 -6.30
N LEU A 93 9.44 6.91 -5.20
CA LEU A 93 9.64 5.46 -5.13
C LEU A 93 8.63 4.64 -5.96
N GLU A 94 7.58 5.29 -6.44
CA GLU A 94 6.58 4.75 -7.37
C GLU A 94 7.02 4.83 -8.85
N LYS A 95 8.06 5.61 -9.17
CA LYS A 95 8.52 5.90 -10.55
C LYS A 95 10.04 5.87 -10.74
N ALA A 96 10.82 5.76 -9.67
CA ALA A 96 12.25 5.53 -9.78
C ALA A 96 12.54 4.08 -10.11
N GLU A 97 13.01 3.82 -11.33
CA GLU A 97 13.75 2.60 -11.64
C GLU A 97 15.05 2.65 -10.83
N LEU A 98 14.98 2.15 -9.59
CA LEU A 98 16.15 2.02 -8.71
C LEU A 98 17.24 1.16 -9.38
N PHE A 99 16.84 0.26 -10.29
CA PHE A 99 17.76 -0.62 -11.00
C PHE A 99 17.39 -0.69 -12.49
N PRO A 100 18.00 0.13 -13.35
CA PRO A 100 17.78 0.06 -14.81
C PRO A 100 18.26 -1.28 -15.42
N GLY A 101 18.92 -2.14 -14.65
CA GLY A 101 19.39 -3.47 -15.04
C GLY A 101 18.74 -4.65 -14.29
N ALA A 102 17.69 -4.44 -13.50
CA ALA A 102 16.97 -5.58 -12.92
C ALA A 102 16.36 -6.41 -14.06
N CYS A 103 16.64 -7.72 -14.09
CA CYS A 103 16.02 -8.64 -15.04
C CYS A 103 14.52 -8.35 -15.11
N PRO A 104 13.91 -8.27 -16.30
CA PRO A 104 12.47 -8.17 -16.40
C PRO A 104 11.92 -9.47 -15.82
N LEU A 105 11.60 -9.47 -14.51
CA LEU A 105 10.66 -10.41 -13.99
C LEU A 105 9.43 -10.21 -14.86
N SER A 106 9.06 -11.25 -15.58
CA SER A 106 7.70 -11.40 -16.08
C SER A 106 6.79 -11.34 -14.87
N THR A 107 6.45 -10.12 -14.48
CA THR A 107 5.44 -9.78 -13.50
C THR A 107 4.20 -10.55 -13.93
N PRO A 108 3.69 -11.53 -13.15
CA PRO A 108 2.27 -11.81 -13.25
C PRO A 108 1.62 -10.48 -12.92
N GLU A 109 1.08 -9.87 -13.98
CA GLU A 109 0.41 -8.59 -14.04
C GLU A 109 -0.35 -8.35 -12.73
N VAL A 110 0.29 -7.70 -11.75
CA VAL A 110 -0.44 -7.11 -10.65
C VAL A 110 -1.08 -5.91 -11.31
N ILE A 111 -2.30 -6.13 -11.77
CA ILE A 111 -3.23 -5.13 -12.27
C ILE A 111 -3.46 -4.15 -11.12
N GLN A 112 -2.50 -3.26 -10.87
CA GLN A 112 -2.73 -2.02 -10.19
C GLN A 112 -3.41 -1.12 -11.20
N GLN A 113 -4.72 -1.33 -11.37
CA GLN A 113 -5.53 -0.33 -12.04
C GLN A 113 -5.39 0.96 -11.25
N PRO A 114 -4.96 2.08 -11.87
CA PRO A 114 -5.22 3.36 -11.27
C PRO A 114 -6.74 3.41 -11.15
N ARG A 115 -7.24 3.46 -9.92
CA ARG A 115 -8.68 3.59 -9.62
C ARG A 115 -9.09 5.01 -10.02
N ARG A 116 -9.07 5.28 -11.32
CA ARG A 116 -9.49 6.51 -11.95
C ARG A 116 -10.99 6.57 -11.79
N PHE A 117 -11.45 7.25 -10.73
CA PHE A 117 -12.47 8.30 -10.69
C PHE A 117 -13.50 8.41 -11.84
N ARG A 118 -13.96 7.30 -12.42
CA ARG A 118 -15.04 7.25 -13.42
C ARG A 118 -16.36 6.73 -12.82
N PHE A 119 -16.32 6.18 -11.61
CA PHE A 119 -17.50 5.66 -10.90
C PHE A 119 -18.24 6.70 -10.04
N SER A 120 -17.66 7.88 -9.78
CA SER A 120 -18.30 8.90 -8.91
C SER A 120 -19.55 9.54 -9.53
N LEU A 121 -19.52 9.86 -10.84
CA LEU A 121 -20.67 10.50 -11.52
C LEU A 121 -21.82 9.53 -11.80
N LEU A 122 -21.52 8.29 -12.21
CA LEU A 122 -22.55 7.26 -12.44
C LEU A 122 -23.20 6.79 -11.13
N ALA A 123 -22.43 6.67 -10.04
CA ALA A 123 -22.97 6.34 -8.73
C ALA A 123 -23.87 7.46 -8.18
N LEU A 124 -23.49 8.73 -8.37
CA LEU A 124 -24.32 9.86 -7.98
C LEU A 124 -25.61 9.92 -8.79
N ALA A 125 -25.55 9.70 -10.11
CA ALA A 125 -26.72 9.64 -10.97
C ALA A 125 -27.67 8.48 -10.61
N ALA A 126 -27.11 7.32 -10.21
CA ALA A 126 -27.89 6.16 -9.78
C ALA A 126 -28.67 6.39 -8.48
N ILE A 127 -28.23 7.32 -7.63
CA ILE A 127 -28.92 7.68 -6.38
C ILE A 127 -29.92 8.84 -6.61
N ILE A 128 -29.54 9.85 -7.40
CA ILE A 128 -30.39 11.03 -7.64
C ILE A 128 -31.62 10.67 -8.51
N GLY A 129 -31.46 9.77 -9.49
CA GLY A 129 -32.53 9.38 -10.40
C GLY A 129 -33.78 8.85 -9.68
N PRO A 130 -33.66 7.81 -8.83
CA PRO A 130 -34.79 7.27 -8.07
C PRO A 130 -35.43 8.33 -7.17
N VAL A 131 -34.63 9.14 -6.47
CA VAL A 131 -35.14 10.18 -5.57
C VAL A 131 -35.97 11.23 -6.31
N ALA A 132 -35.53 11.65 -7.50
CA ALA A 132 -36.28 12.60 -8.33
C ALA A 132 -37.61 12.01 -8.81
N VAL A 133 -37.63 10.74 -9.23
CA VAL A 133 -38.85 10.05 -9.66
C VAL A 133 -39.85 9.90 -8.51
N PHE A 134 -39.40 9.46 -7.32
CA PHE A 134 -40.26 9.35 -6.15
C PHE A 134 -40.83 10.70 -5.71
N SER A 135 -40.03 11.76 -5.76
CA SER A 135 -40.48 13.11 -5.40
C SER A 135 -41.53 13.64 -6.39
N LEU A 136 -41.36 13.40 -7.69
CA LEU A 136 -42.34 13.76 -8.72
C LEU A 136 -43.67 13.02 -8.54
N LEU A 137 -43.61 11.70 -8.30
CA LEU A 137 -44.79 10.88 -8.04
C LEU A 137 -45.54 11.36 -6.79
N TYR A 138 -44.81 11.68 -5.72
CA TYR A 138 -45.38 12.23 -4.50
C TYR A 138 -46.08 13.57 -4.75
N PHE A 139 -45.47 14.46 -5.54
CA PHE A 139 -46.06 15.75 -5.87
C PHE A 139 -47.34 15.61 -6.70
N ILE A 140 -47.35 14.73 -7.71
CA ILE A 140 -48.55 14.44 -8.51
C ILE A 140 -49.65 13.88 -7.61
N TYR A 141 -49.31 12.92 -6.74
CA TYR A 141 -50.25 12.37 -5.77
C TYR A 141 -50.82 13.45 -4.84
N TRP A 142 -49.96 14.34 -4.33
CA TRP A 142 -50.36 15.43 -3.45
C TRP A 142 -51.33 16.40 -4.13
N VAL A 143 -51.05 16.81 -5.37
CA VAL A 143 -51.94 17.68 -6.16
C VAL A 143 -53.26 16.96 -6.46
N PHE A 144 -53.20 15.68 -6.83
CA PHE A 144 -54.39 14.89 -7.11
C PHE A 144 -55.27 14.75 -5.86
N LEU A 145 -54.66 14.50 -4.70
CA LEU A 145 -55.36 14.42 -3.41
C LEU A 145 -56.03 15.75 -3.07
N ASN A 146 -55.32 16.88 -3.28
CA ASN A 146 -55.85 18.20 -3.02
C ASN A 146 -57.00 18.55 -3.98
N SER A 147 -56.90 18.12 -5.25
CA SER A 147 -57.95 18.33 -6.25
C SER A 147 -59.19 17.47 -6.02
N ILE A 148 -59.03 16.23 -5.53
CA ILE A 148 -60.14 15.36 -5.16
C ILE A 148 -60.80 15.87 -3.88
N SER A 149 -60.02 16.31 -2.91
CA SER A 149 -60.53 16.94 -1.69
C SER A 149 -61.43 18.13 -2.02
N GLU A 150 -61.01 19.03 -2.91
CA GLU A 150 -61.86 20.14 -3.35
C GLU A 150 -63.14 19.68 -4.08
N LYS A 151 -63.06 18.62 -4.90
CA LYS A 151 -64.23 18.07 -5.62
C LYS A 151 -65.23 17.38 -4.69
N ILE A 152 -64.75 16.65 -3.67
CA ILE A 152 -65.61 15.98 -2.69
C ILE A 152 -66.25 17.01 -1.75
N LEU A 153 -65.52 18.04 -1.32
CA LEU A 153 -66.06 19.12 -0.49
C LEU A 153 -67.11 19.97 -1.24
N ARG A 154 -67.02 20.12 -2.57
CA ARG A 154 -68.02 20.81 -3.39
C ARG A 154 -69.20 19.94 -3.84
N ALA A 155 -69.04 18.61 -3.88
CA ALA A 155 -70.13 17.69 -4.23
C ALA A 155 -70.96 17.24 -3.00
N GLY A 156 -70.45 17.49 -1.79
CA GLY A 156 -71.14 17.23 -0.51
C GLY A 156 -71.78 18.46 0.15
N ALA A 157 -71.78 19.62 -0.52
CA ALA A 157 -72.48 20.85 -0.14
C ALA A 157 -73.58 21.14 -1.18
#